data_AF-A0A6P5TB83-F1
#
_entry.id   AF-A0A6P5TB83-F1
#
_cell.length_a   1.000
_cell.length_b   1.000
_cell.length_c   1.000
_cell.angle_alpha   90.00
_cell.angle_beta   90.00
_cell.angle_gamma   90.00
#
_symmetry.space_group_name_H-M   'P 1'
#
loop_
_entity.id
_entity.type
_entity.pdbx_description
1 polymer ?
#
loop_
_entity_poly.entity_id
_entity_poly.type
_entity_poly.pdbx_seq_one_letter_code
_entity_poly.pdbx_strand_id
1 'polypeptide(L)'
;MSTYNDSFPVSIYNCKGLRTLVISTLKILPLPSDSFSKLKSIRTLKLNENSIEEVPESIGGLVHMRYLDLSQNEELEELPNSVGNLFNLETLRLILCCGLVELPVSLRKLVNLKHLYISGCMDLKVPKEIGRLRNLQILDSLYLRGDDEGSLKLGDLGNLELQGSLWIGNLKSAKDGREAKNAELGNKKNLLHLSLQFREYLNAFQEEPVSGSEIVDLERGGPDLKDGEILNAFQVHTNLESLLIYGYHSTTLCPSWMMNCHNLRRLDFFRFPFCGVLAPLGKLPSLEYLGIHMMKSVKKVGVEFLGITGETPQTLIKSFPKLKKLQLADMVEWEEWEGVEEEDSKITIMPSLLYLEIVGCDRLKALPNFLWKTPLRELSILGCSTLAQWFETEWVKKASQVQNIQINGEFVKKDGRVSMED
;
A
#
# COMPACT_ATOMS: atom_id res chain seq x y z
N MET A 1 22.79 -35.77 -0.92
CA MET A 1 23.40 -36.03 -2.24
C MET A 1 22.95 -34.92 -3.16
N SER A 2 23.81 -33.94 -3.38
CA SER A 2 23.63 -32.86 -4.35
C SER A 2 23.95 -33.39 -5.74
N THR A 3 22.94 -33.63 -6.55
CA THR A 3 23.12 -33.78 -8.00
C THR A 3 22.68 -32.48 -8.64
N TYR A 4 23.67 -31.71 -9.09
CA TYR A 4 23.52 -30.72 -10.16
C TYR A 4 22.83 -31.42 -11.33
N ASN A 5 21.56 -31.12 -11.52
CA ASN A 5 20.90 -31.37 -12.78
C ASN A 5 19.97 -30.19 -12.97
N ASP A 6 20.27 -29.35 -13.97
CA ASP A 6 19.41 -28.24 -14.41
C ASP A 6 18.16 -28.80 -15.12
N SER A 7 17.55 -29.85 -14.56
CA SER A 7 16.44 -30.60 -15.14
C SER A 7 15.53 -31.18 -14.06
N PHE A 8 14.24 -31.30 -14.40
CA PHE A 8 13.23 -31.87 -13.51
C PHE A 8 13.63 -33.27 -13.02
N PRO A 9 13.56 -33.56 -11.70
CA PRO A 9 14.16 -34.76 -11.11
C PRO A 9 13.32 -36.01 -11.39
N VAL A 10 13.40 -36.60 -12.58
CA VAL A 10 12.58 -37.75 -13.03
C VAL A 10 12.60 -38.98 -12.10
N SER A 11 13.61 -39.11 -11.24
CA SER A 11 13.69 -40.17 -10.22
C SER A 11 12.51 -40.14 -9.22
N ILE A 12 11.88 -38.98 -9.00
CA ILE A 12 10.73 -38.83 -8.10
C ILE A 12 9.47 -39.55 -8.60
N TYR A 13 9.42 -39.95 -9.87
CA TYR A 13 8.30 -40.73 -10.42
C TYR A 13 8.09 -42.07 -9.73
N ASN A 14 9.11 -42.60 -9.05
CA ASN A 14 9.00 -43.83 -8.27
C ASN A 14 8.38 -43.61 -6.87
N CYS A 15 8.23 -42.37 -6.42
CA CYS A 15 7.71 -42.02 -5.11
C CYS A 15 6.17 -41.94 -5.10
N LYS A 16 5.48 -43.08 -5.22
CA LYS A 16 4.00 -43.15 -5.32
C LYS A 16 3.23 -42.47 -4.17
N GLY A 17 3.86 -42.34 -2.99
CA GLY A 17 3.30 -41.69 -1.81
C GLY A 17 3.67 -40.22 -1.64
N LEU A 18 4.39 -39.60 -2.58
CA LEU A 18 4.86 -38.23 -2.46
C LEU A 18 3.68 -37.26 -2.42
N ARG A 19 3.56 -36.50 -1.33
CA ARG A 19 2.50 -35.50 -1.11
C ARG A 19 2.99 -34.06 -1.21
N THR A 20 4.29 -33.85 -1.02
CA THR A 20 4.90 -32.54 -1.04
C THR A 20 6.14 -32.60 -1.92
N LEU A 21 6.20 -31.73 -2.92
CA LEU A 21 7.37 -31.54 -3.76
C LEU A 21 7.77 -30.07 -3.68
N VAL A 22 9.02 -29.83 -3.33
CA VAL A 22 9.64 -28.51 -3.31
C VAL A 22 10.86 -28.59 -4.21
N ILE A 23 10.90 -27.75 -5.23
CA ILE A 23 12.06 -27.58 -6.10
C ILE A 23 12.40 -26.09 -6.07
N SER A 24 13.65 -25.80 -5.73
CA SER A 24 14.21 -24.45 -5.77
C SER A 24 15.66 -24.60 -6.22
N THR A 25 15.90 -24.25 -7.48
CA THR A 25 17.19 -24.32 -8.15
C THR A 25 17.84 -22.94 -8.29
N LEU A 26 17.09 -21.85 -8.09
CA LEU A 26 17.52 -20.46 -8.34
C LEU A 26 18.05 -20.26 -9.77
N LYS A 27 17.62 -21.13 -10.68
CA LYS A 27 18.04 -21.25 -12.06
C LYS A 27 16.88 -21.82 -12.86
N ILE A 28 16.92 -21.64 -14.18
CA ILE A 28 15.97 -22.22 -15.14
C ILE A 28 15.74 -23.69 -14.83
N LEU A 29 14.47 -24.03 -14.63
CA LEU A 29 13.98 -25.39 -14.46
C LEU A 29 13.08 -25.75 -15.63
N PRO A 30 13.60 -26.43 -16.67
CA PRO A 30 12.77 -26.96 -17.74
C PRO A 30 11.80 -27.99 -17.17
N LEU A 31 10.51 -27.81 -17.46
CA LEU A 31 9.45 -28.74 -17.09
C LEU A 31 9.00 -29.53 -18.34
N PRO A 32 9.47 -30.79 -18.53
CA PRO A 32 8.95 -31.65 -19.60
C PRO A 32 7.42 -31.73 -19.61
N SER A 33 6.82 -31.95 -20.79
CA SER A 33 5.36 -32.00 -20.96
C SER A 33 4.66 -33.01 -20.03
N ASP A 34 5.35 -34.10 -19.65
CA ASP A 34 4.86 -35.15 -18.77
C ASP A 34 5.31 -35.03 -17.30
N SER A 35 5.92 -33.90 -16.89
CA SER A 35 6.50 -33.65 -15.55
C SER A 35 5.62 -34.09 -14.38
N PHE A 36 4.31 -33.93 -14.49
CA PHE A 36 3.37 -34.22 -13.40
C PHE A 36 2.51 -35.45 -13.66
N SER A 37 2.74 -36.16 -14.77
CA SER A 37 1.92 -37.30 -15.21
C SER A 37 1.85 -38.44 -14.19
N LYS A 38 2.94 -38.70 -13.45
CA LYS A 38 3.08 -39.82 -12.49
C LYS A 38 2.92 -39.40 -11.02
N LEU A 39 2.78 -38.10 -10.72
CA LEU A 39 2.82 -37.55 -9.37
C LEU A 39 1.43 -37.32 -8.75
N LYS A 40 0.50 -38.24 -8.98
CA LYS A 40 -0.94 -38.07 -8.67
C LYS A 40 -1.26 -37.83 -7.18
N SER A 41 -0.37 -38.22 -6.28
CA SER A 41 -0.53 -38.09 -4.82
C SER A 41 -0.17 -36.70 -4.27
N ILE A 42 0.37 -35.80 -5.09
CA ILE A 42 0.83 -34.47 -4.68
C ILE A 42 -0.34 -33.62 -4.16
N ARG A 43 -0.10 -32.97 -3.03
CA ARG A 43 -0.98 -32.02 -2.35
C ARG A 43 -0.38 -30.63 -2.28
N THR A 44 0.95 -30.56 -2.21
CA THR A 44 1.70 -29.31 -2.13
C THR A 44 2.82 -29.34 -3.16
N LEU A 45 2.82 -28.37 -4.06
CA LEU A 45 3.86 -28.17 -5.05
C LEU A 45 4.42 -26.75 -4.91
N LYS A 46 5.72 -26.65 -4.64
CA LYS A 46 6.46 -25.38 -4.62
C LYS A 46 7.53 -25.42 -5.68
N LEU A 47 7.42 -24.50 -6.63
CA LEU A 47 8.35 -24.28 -7.72
C LEU A 47 8.70 -22.79 -7.82
N ASN A 48 8.68 -22.06 -6.71
CA ASN A 48 9.08 -20.66 -6.69
C ASN A 48 10.59 -20.51 -6.99
N GLU A 49 10.97 -19.39 -7.60
CA GLU A 49 12.37 -19.02 -7.87
C GLU A 49 13.13 -20.05 -8.74
N ASN A 50 12.53 -20.45 -9.87
CA ASN A 50 13.11 -21.44 -10.78
C ASN A 50 13.17 -20.97 -12.24
N SER A 51 12.96 -19.69 -12.52
CA SER A 51 12.93 -19.12 -13.88
C SER A 51 12.13 -20.01 -14.86
N ILE A 52 10.97 -20.49 -14.44
CA ILE A 52 10.09 -21.33 -15.25
C ILE A 52 9.45 -20.46 -16.33
N GLU A 53 9.63 -20.83 -17.59
CA GLU A 53 9.01 -20.18 -18.75
C GLU A 53 7.59 -20.73 -19.00
N GLU A 54 7.41 -22.05 -18.85
CA GLU A 54 6.14 -22.72 -19.14
C GLU A 54 5.80 -23.77 -18.07
N VAL A 55 4.53 -23.83 -17.67
CA VAL A 55 3.98 -24.92 -16.86
C VAL A 55 3.27 -25.92 -17.77
N PRO A 56 3.62 -27.21 -17.76
CA PRO A 56 3.03 -28.19 -18.68
C PRO A 56 1.58 -28.55 -18.34
N GLU A 57 0.78 -28.86 -19.36
CA GLU A 57 -0.62 -29.31 -19.22
C GLU A 57 -0.81 -30.55 -18.32
N SER A 58 0.25 -31.33 -18.07
CA SER A 58 0.19 -32.43 -17.11
C SER A 58 -0.08 -32.00 -15.66
N ILE A 59 0.08 -30.71 -15.34
CA ILE A 59 -0.21 -30.14 -14.01
C ILE A 59 -1.66 -30.39 -13.58
N GLY A 60 -2.63 -30.32 -14.49
CA GLY A 60 -4.03 -30.58 -14.16
C GLY A 60 -4.32 -32.04 -13.79
N GLY A 61 -3.35 -32.94 -13.97
CA GLY A 61 -3.40 -34.29 -13.46
C GLY A 61 -3.20 -34.41 -11.95
N LEU A 62 -2.77 -33.34 -11.26
CA LEU A 62 -2.54 -33.31 -9.80
C LEU A 62 -3.83 -33.03 -9.03
N VAL A 63 -4.85 -33.87 -9.22
CA VAL A 63 -6.23 -33.64 -8.71
C VAL A 63 -6.35 -33.54 -7.19
N HIS A 64 -5.34 -33.99 -6.43
CA HIS A 64 -5.30 -33.88 -4.96
C HIS A 64 -4.57 -32.62 -4.46
N MET A 65 -4.10 -31.76 -5.36
CA MET A 65 -3.35 -30.56 -5.03
C MET A 65 -4.23 -29.56 -4.25
N ARG A 66 -3.65 -28.99 -3.21
CA ARG A 66 -4.24 -27.97 -2.33
C ARG A 66 -3.43 -26.68 -2.31
N TYR A 67 -2.14 -26.76 -2.62
CA TYR A 67 -1.23 -25.62 -2.60
C TYR A 67 -0.29 -25.68 -3.79
N LEU A 68 -0.28 -24.61 -4.59
CA LEU A 68 0.63 -24.40 -5.71
C LEU A 68 1.32 -23.06 -5.54
N ASP A 69 2.65 -23.07 -5.54
CA ASP A 69 3.47 -21.87 -5.51
C ASP A 69 4.40 -21.85 -6.72
N LEU A 70 4.19 -20.85 -7.58
CA LEU A 70 4.98 -20.55 -8.77
C LEU A 70 5.59 -19.14 -8.67
N SER A 71 5.62 -18.53 -7.48
CA SER A 71 6.11 -17.17 -7.29
C SER A 71 7.55 -16.96 -7.77
N GLN A 72 7.89 -15.74 -8.19
CA GLN A 72 9.24 -15.36 -8.64
C GLN A 72 9.73 -16.24 -9.81
N ASN A 73 8.82 -16.64 -10.68
CA ASN A 73 9.15 -17.09 -12.04
C ASN A 73 8.79 -15.95 -12.98
N GLU A 74 9.72 -15.00 -13.12
CA GLU A 74 9.50 -13.75 -13.86
C GLU A 74 9.26 -13.98 -15.35
N GLU A 75 9.85 -15.04 -15.91
CA GLU A 75 9.73 -15.46 -17.32
C GLU A 75 8.45 -16.26 -17.63
N LEU A 76 7.61 -16.55 -16.62
CA LEU A 76 6.38 -17.33 -16.82
C LEU A 76 5.33 -16.49 -17.53
N GLU A 77 5.08 -16.75 -18.81
CA GLU A 77 4.16 -15.95 -19.63
C GLU A 77 2.68 -16.35 -19.48
N GLU A 78 2.42 -17.65 -19.30
CA GLU A 78 1.06 -18.20 -19.21
C GLU A 78 0.94 -19.37 -18.23
N LEU A 79 -0.29 -19.59 -17.75
CA LEU A 79 -0.66 -20.83 -17.05
C LEU A 79 -1.52 -21.70 -17.98
N PRO A 80 -1.26 -23.02 -18.05
CA PRO A 80 -2.02 -23.91 -18.90
C PRO A 80 -3.49 -23.99 -18.46
N ASN A 81 -4.38 -24.23 -19.41
CA ASN A 81 -5.81 -24.31 -19.14
C ASN A 81 -6.16 -25.42 -18.13
N SER A 82 -5.35 -26.47 -18.04
CA SER A 82 -5.51 -27.55 -17.07
C SER A 82 -5.29 -27.16 -15.61
N VAL A 83 -4.75 -25.98 -15.28
CA VAL A 83 -4.76 -25.48 -13.88
C VAL A 83 -6.18 -25.45 -13.32
N GLY A 84 -7.19 -25.18 -14.16
CA GLY A 84 -8.60 -25.27 -13.78
C GLY A 84 -9.10 -26.67 -13.40
N ASN A 85 -8.32 -27.73 -13.61
CA ASN A 85 -8.67 -29.10 -13.19
C ASN A 85 -8.24 -29.40 -11.74
N LEU A 86 -7.58 -28.45 -11.08
CA LEU A 86 -7.11 -28.58 -9.70
C LEU A 86 -8.23 -28.26 -8.70
N PHE A 87 -9.37 -28.94 -8.79
CA PHE A 87 -10.60 -28.57 -8.06
C PHE A 87 -10.44 -28.52 -6.53
N ASN A 88 -9.41 -29.15 -5.95
CA ASN A 88 -9.09 -29.13 -4.52
C ASN A 88 -8.10 -28.03 -4.12
N LEU A 89 -7.64 -27.19 -5.06
CA LEU A 89 -6.67 -26.14 -4.80
C LEU A 89 -7.27 -25.10 -3.85
N GLU A 90 -6.61 -24.89 -2.71
CA GLU A 90 -6.98 -23.91 -1.69
C GLU A 90 -6.11 -22.65 -1.79
N THR A 91 -4.88 -22.77 -2.29
CA THR A 91 -3.93 -21.65 -2.41
C THR A 91 -3.15 -21.72 -3.72
N LEU A 92 -3.16 -20.61 -4.45
CA LEU A 92 -2.36 -20.37 -5.64
C LEU A 92 -1.50 -19.12 -5.42
N ARG A 93 -0.18 -19.24 -5.58
CA ARG A 93 0.78 -18.14 -5.45
C ARG A 93 1.53 -17.93 -6.75
N LEU A 94 1.47 -16.69 -7.23
CA LEU A 94 2.04 -16.17 -8.47
C LEU A 94 2.74 -14.83 -8.22
N ILE A 95 3.08 -14.52 -6.96
CA ILE A 95 3.77 -13.29 -6.56
C ILE A 95 5.03 -13.09 -7.42
N LEU A 96 5.22 -11.88 -7.95
CA LEU A 96 6.38 -11.51 -8.79
C LEU A 96 6.55 -12.41 -10.04
N CYS A 97 5.45 -12.89 -10.63
CA CYS A 97 5.44 -13.44 -11.99
C CYS A 97 5.19 -12.30 -12.98
N CYS A 98 6.19 -11.46 -13.23
CA CYS A 98 6.05 -10.22 -13.99
C CYS A 98 5.71 -10.44 -15.47
N GLY A 99 6.18 -11.54 -16.07
CA GLY A 99 5.86 -11.92 -17.46
C GLY A 99 4.44 -12.48 -17.65
N LEU A 100 3.73 -12.81 -16.58
CA LEU A 100 2.42 -13.47 -16.68
C LEU A 100 1.35 -12.48 -17.17
N VAL A 101 0.82 -12.73 -18.36
CA VAL A 101 -0.07 -11.78 -19.05
C VAL A 101 -1.54 -11.99 -18.68
N GLU A 102 -2.01 -13.23 -18.55
CA GLU A 102 -3.41 -13.53 -18.26
C GLU A 102 -3.54 -14.81 -17.40
N LEU A 103 -4.48 -14.80 -16.46
CA LEU A 103 -4.90 -16.04 -15.80
C LEU A 103 -5.96 -16.77 -16.66
N PRO A 104 -5.86 -18.09 -16.84
CA PRO A 104 -6.78 -18.82 -17.68
C PRO A 104 -8.21 -18.78 -17.11
N VAL A 105 -9.20 -18.56 -17.98
CA VAL A 105 -10.63 -18.56 -17.61
C VAL A 105 -11.05 -19.87 -16.91
N SER A 106 -10.31 -20.95 -17.11
CA SER A 106 -10.51 -22.22 -16.43
C SER A 106 -10.40 -22.13 -14.90
N LEU A 107 -9.71 -21.13 -14.33
CA LEU A 107 -9.63 -20.90 -12.88
C LEU A 107 -10.99 -20.71 -12.21
N ARG A 108 -12.04 -20.36 -12.98
CA ARG A 108 -13.43 -20.33 -12.51
C ARG A 108 -13.92 -21.65 -11.91
N LYS A 109 -13.26 -22.78 -12.24
CA LYS A 109 -13.55 -24.12 -11.74
C LYS A 109 -12.97 -24.39 -10.35
N LEU A 110 -12.08 -23.53 -9.85
CA LEU A 110 -11.39 -23.69 -8.57
C LEU A 110 -12.29 -23.25 -7.41
N VAL A 111 -13.44 -23.92 -7.25
CA VAL A 111 -14.47 -23.56 -6.26
C VAL A 111 -14.00 -23.64 -4.81
N ASN A 112 -12.89 -24.34 -4.53
CA ASN A 112 -12.27 -24.43 -3.19
C ASN A 112 -11.12 -23.43 -2.97
N LEU A 113 -10.80 -22.60 -3.96
CA LEU A 113 -9.71 -21.64 -3.85
C LEU A 113 -10.05 -20.59 -2.79
N LYS A 114 -9.18 -20.47 -1.78
CA LYS A 114 -9.31 -19.52 -0.67
C LYS A 114 -8.34 -18.36 -0.81
N HIS A 115 -7.15 -18.62 -1.34
CA HIS A 115 -6.09 -17.60 -1.42
C HIS A 115 -5.49 -17.58 -2.83
N LEU A 116 -5.53 -16.40 -3.44
CA LEU A 116 -4.86 -16.08 -4.68
C LEU A 116 -3.89 -14.93 -4.41
N TYR A 117 -2.60 -15.21 -4.57
CA TYR A 117 -1.54 -14.21 -4.40
C TYR A 117 -0.93 -13.86 -5.76
N ILE A 118 -1.08 -12.62 -6.19
CA ILE A 118 -0.64 -12.08 -7.49
C ILE A 118 0.07 -10.72 -7.33
N SER A 119 0.52 -10.36 -6.13
CA SER A 119 1.28 -9.13 -5.90
C SER A 119 2.53 -9.08 -6.79
N GLY A 120 2.78 -7.94 -7.43
CA GLY A 120 3.93 -7.76 -8.33
C GLY A 120 3.66 -8.14 -9.78
N CYS A 121 2.48 -8.65 -10.13
CA CYS A 121 2.08 -8.90 -11.52
C CYS A 121 1.24 -7.73 -12.06
N MET A 122 1.87 -6.58 -12.30
CA MET A 122 1.15 -5.35 -12.73
C MET A 122 0.51 -5.50 -14.12
N ASP A 123 1.06 -6.39 -14.95
CA ASP A 123 0.52 -6.70 -16.26
C ASP A 123 -0.47 -7.86 -16.33
N LEU A 124 -0.81 -8.45 -15.18
CA LEU A 124 -1.69 -9.59 -15.16
C LEU A 124 -3.15 -9.18 -15.40
N LYS A 125 -3.74 -9.72 -16.46
CA LYS A 125 -5.19 -9.76 -16.64
C LYS A 125 -5.79 -10.86 -15.77
N VAL A 126 -6.53 -10.45 -14.76
CA VAL A 126 -7.37 -11.35 -13.95
C VAL A 126 -8.74 -11.47 -14.64
N PRO A 127 -9.23 -12.66 -15.00
CA PRO A 127 -10.52 -12.80 -15.67
C PRO A 127 -11.69 -12.55 -14.70
N LYS A 128 -12.78 -11.95 -15.20
CA LYS A 128 -13.97 -11.61 -14.39
C LYS A 128 -14.60 -12.81 -13.68
N GLU A 129 -14.40 -14.01 -14.20
CA GLU A 129 -14.88 -15.24 -13.58
C GLU A 129 -14.29 -15.49 -12.18
N ILE A 130 -13.13 -14.90 -11.85
CA ILE A 130 -12.58 -14.93 -10.47
C ILE A 130 -13.55 -14.31 -9.48
N GLY A 131 -14.32 -13.29 -9.89
CA GLY A 131 -15.37 -12.68 -9.07
C GLY A 131 -16.50 -13.65 -8.68
N ARG A 132 -16.56 -14.86 -9.25
CA ARG A 132 -17.56 -15.89 -8.90
C ARG A 132 -17.06 -16.89 -7.85
N LEU A 133 -15.78 -16.83 -7.47
CA LEU A 133 -15.18 -17.74 -6.48
C LEU A 133 -15.56 -17.33 -5.07
N ARG A 134 -16.76 -17.74 -4.61
CA ARG A 134 -17.31 -17.34 -3.30
C ARG A 134 -16.47 -17.74 -2.08
N ASN A 135 -15.62 -18.76 -2.21
CA ASN A 135 -14.70 -19.18 -1.15
C ASN A 135 -13.39 -18.39 -1.14
N LEU A 136 -13.15 -17.52 -2.12
CA LEU A 136 -11.94 -16.72 -2.21
C LEU A 136 -11.97 -15.65 -1.12
N GLN A 137 -11.06 -15.80 -0.17
CA GLN A 137 -10.90 -14.99 1.02
C GLN A 137 -9.74 -14.00 0.88
N ILE A 138 -8.68 -14.37 0.16
CA ILE A 138 -7.54 -13.49 -0.06
C ILE A 138 -7.33 -13.33 -1.57
N LEU A 139 -7.37 -12.08 -1.99
CA LEU A 139 -6.82 -11.56 -3.23
C LEU A 139 -5.92 -10.40 -2.79
N ASP A 140 -4.61 -10.61 -2.79
CA ASP A 140 -3.65 -9.65 -2.21
C ASP A 140 -3.51 -8.36 -3.04
N SER A 141 -3.71 -8.46 -4.35
CA SER A 141 -3.48 -7.40 -5.33
C SER A 141 -4.47 -7.50 -6.48
N LEU A 142 -4.93 -6.36 -6.99
CA LEU A 142 -5.70 -6.25 -8.23
C LEU A 142 -5.29 -4.98 -8.98
N TYR A 143 -4.62 -5.12 -10.13
CA TYR A 143 -4.38 -4.00 -11.04
C TYR A 143 -5.51 -3.91 -12.07
N LEU A 144 -6.23 -2.78 -12.10
CA LEU A 144 -7.38 -2.62 -12.99
C LEU A 144 -6.94 -2.38 -14.45
N ARG A 145 -7.58 -3.08 -15.39
CA ARG A 145 -7.32 -2.97 -16.85
C ARG A 145 -8.32 -2.07 -17.60
N GLY A 146 -9.08 -1.25 -16.87
CA GLY A 146 -10.06 -0.32 -17.45
C GLY A 146 -11.24 -1.03 -18.13
N ASP A 147 -11.45 -0.76 -19.42
CA ASP A 147 -12.64 -1.19 -20.16
C ASP A 147 -12.56 -2.62 -20.75
N ASP A 148 -11.50 -3.39 -20.47
CA ASP A 148 -11.42 -4.79 -20.91
C ASP A 148 -12.58 -5.63 -20.33
N GLU A 149 -13.52 -6.02 -21.19
CA GLU A 149 -14.74 -6.78 -20.84
C GLU A 149 -14.49 -8.17 -20.25
N GLY A 150 -13.31 -8.74 -20.48
CA GLY A 150 -12.90 -10.02 -19.93
C GLY A 150 -12.25 -9.90 -18.55
N SER A 151 -11.77 -8.72 -18.18
CA SER A 151 -11.03 -8.50 -16.94
C SER A 151 -11.95 -8.32 -15.72
N LEU A 152 -11.43 -8.69 -14.54
CA LEU A 152 -12.06 -8.47 -13.25
C LEU A 152 -12.08 -6.98 -12.94
N LYS A 153 -13.28 -6.44 -12.78
CA LYS A 153 -13.53 -5.02 -12.54
C LYS A 153 -13.56 -4.72 -11.05
N LEU A 154 -13.45 -3.44 -10.68
CA LEU A 154 -13.50 -3.02 -9.28
C LEU A 154 -14.83 -3.41 -8.63
N GLY A 155 -15.93 -3.29 -9.39
CA GLY A 155 -17.26 -3.66 -8.90
C GLY A 155 -17.45 -5.17 -8.71
N ASP A 156 -16.67 -6.01 -9.39
CA ASP A 156 -16.78 -7.46 -9.25
C ASP A 156 -16.28 -7.95 -7.88
N LEU A 157 -15.46 -7.14 -7.19
CA LEU A 157 -15.04 -7.39 -5.81
C LEU A 157 -16.22 -7.48 -4.83
N GLY A 158 -17.38 -6.91 -5.17
CA GLY A 158 -18.60 -7.03 -4.36
C GLY A 158 -19.05 -8.48 -4.16
N ASN A 159 -18.71 -9.37 -5.10
CA ASN A 159 -19.08 -10.78 -5.04
C ASN A 159 -18.16 -11.64 -4.16
N LEU A 160 -17.08 -11.06 -3.62
CA LEU A 160 -16.04 -11.75 -2.87
C LEU A 160 -16.06 -11.35 -1.38
N GLU A 161 -15.80 -12.31 -0.50
CA GLU A 161 -15.71 -12.10 0.96
C GLU A 161 -14.25 -11.90 1.39
N LEU A 162 -13.59 -10.90 0.79
CA LEU A 162 -12.15 -10.67 1.00
C LEU A 162 -11.84 -10.25 2.45
N GLN A 163 -10.68 -10.72 2.93
CA GLN A 163 -10.15 -10.46 4.28
C GLN A 163 -8.65 -10.20 4.25
N GLY A 164 -8.13 -9.69 5.38
CA GLY A 164 -6.72 -9.37 5.54
C GLY A 164 -6.35 -8.08 4.80
N SER A 165 -5.55 -8.21 3.76
CA SER A 165 -4.98 -7.09 3.00
C SER A 165 -5.42 -7.13 1.54
N LEU A 166 -5.74 -5.96 0.98
CA LEU A 166 -6.00 -5.78 -0.44
C LEU A 166 -5.28 -4.53 -0.95
N TRP A 167 -4.54 -4.69 -2.03
CA TRP A 167 -4.02 -3.59 -2.83
C TRP A 167 -4.79 -3.49 -4.14
N ILE A 168 -5.26 -2.27 -4.48
CA ILE A 168 -5.95 -1.99 -5.73
C ILE A 168 -5.15 -0.96 -6.53
N GLY A 169 -4.67 -1.39 -7.69
CA GLY A 169 -3.88 -0.63 -8.64
C GLY A 169 -4.72 0.07 -9.70
N ASN A 170 -4.20 1.19 -10.21
CA ASN A 170 -4.73 1.90 -11.38
C ASN A 170 -6.19 2.34 -11.27
N LEU A 171 -6.63 2.85 -10.12
CA LEU A 171 -8.03 3.26 -9.90
C LEU A 171 -8.53 4.32 -10.90
N LYS A 172 -7.66 5.11 -11.54
CA LYS A 172 -8.07 6.03 -12.63
C LYS A 172 -8.84 5.33 -13.74
N SER A 173 -8.59 4.03 -13.95
CA SER A 173 -9.22 3.23 -15.00
C SER A 173 -10.63 2.78 -14.63
N ALA A 174 -11.03 2.83 -13.35
CA ALA A 174 -12.41 2.53 -12.96
C ALA A 174 -13.36 3.49 -13.66
N LYS A 175 -14.55 3.03 -14.08
CA LYS A 175 -15.45 3.81 -14.94
C LYS A 175 -15.96 5.07 -14.25
N ASP A 176 -16.43 4.92 -13.02
CA ASP A 176 -17.06 5.96 -12.21
C ASP A 176 -17.12 5.52 -10.73
N GLY A 177 -17.62 6.39 -9.85
CA GLY A 177 -17.74 6.07 -8.43
C GLY A 177 -18.70 4.90 -8.13
N ARG A 178 -19.65 4.57 -9.02
CA ARG A 178 -20.57 3.43 -8.78
C ARG A 178 -19.81 2.12 -8.76
N GLU A 179 -18.75 2.00 -9.55
CA GLU A 179 -17.91 0.81 -9.55
C GLU A 179 -17.20 0.61 -8.20
N ALA A 180 -16.67 1.69 -7.62
CA ALA A 180 -16.09 1.68 -6.27
C ALA A 180 -17.11 1.35 -5.18
N LYS A 181 -18.34 1.86 -5.32
CA LYS A 181 -19.45 1.51 -4.42
C LYS A 181 -19.81 0.03 -4.52
N ASN A 182 -19.88 -0.51 -5.74
CA ASN A 182 -20.21 -1.92 -6.01
C ASN A 182 -19.11 -2.89 -5.55
N ALA A 183 -17.90 -2.41 -5.25
CA ALA A 183 -16.87 -3.22 -4.61
C ALA A 183 -17.27 -3.67 -3.19
N GLU A 184 -18.28 -3.04 -2.58
CA GLU A 184 -18.85 -3.37 -1.27
C GLU A 184 -17.79 -3.64 -0.19
N LEU A 185 -16.75 -2.81 -0.13
CA LEU A 185 -15.69 -2.93 0.90
C LEU A 185 -16.25 -2.78 2.33
N GLY A 186 -17.43 -2.20 2.46
CA GLY A 186 -18.16 -1.99 3.70
C GLY A 186 -18.74 -3.28 4.26
N ASN A 187 -18.93 -4.32 3.44
CA ASN A 187 -19.41 -5.62 3.90
C ASN A 187 -18.25 -6.54 4.34
N LYS A 188 -17.01 -6.18 4.00
CA LYS A 188 -15.80 -6.97 4.22
C LYS A 188 -15.19 -6.68 5.59
N LYS A 189 -15.89 -7.09 6.66
CA LYS A 189 -15.52 -6.81 8.07
C LYS A 189 -14.11 -7.27 8.50
N ASN A 190 -13.55 -8.25 7.79
CA ASN A 190 -12.24 -8.83 8.05
C ASN A 190 -11.14 -8.25 7.14
N LEU A 191 -11.47 -7.29 6.26
CA LEU A 191 -10.48 -6.55 5.49
C LEU A 191 -9.91 -5.43 6.37
N LEU A 192 -8.67 -5.61 6.84
CA LEU A 192 -8.03 -4.76 7.84
C LEU A 192 -7.02 -3.79 7.22
N HIS A 193 -6.49 -4.12 6.05
CA HIS A 193 -5.47 -3.31 5.37
C HIS A 193 -5.88 -3.05 3.93
N LEU A 194 -5.92 -1.78 3.54
CA LEU A 194 -6.31 -1.36 2.20
C LEU A 194 -5.28 -0.40 1.63
N SER A 195 -4.83 -0.68 0.42
CA SER A 195 -3.96 0.19 -0.34
C SER A 195 -4.62 0.56 -1.66
N LEU A 196 -4.79 1.85 -1.92
CA LEU A 196 -5.47 2.39 -3.10
C LEU A 196 -4.48 3.20 -3.94
N GLN A 197 -4.13 2.69 -5.11
CA GLN A 197 -3.26 3.39 -6.06
C GLN A 197 -4.11 3.92 -7.22
N PHE A 198 -4.18 5.24 -7.36
CA PHE A 198 -4.92 5.88 -8.44
C PHE A 198 -4.17 5.86 -9.76
N ARG A 199 -2.89 6.17 -9.72
CA ARG A 199 -2.05 6.30 -10.91
C ARG A 199 -0.72 5.64 -10.65
N GLU A 200 -0.29 4.89 -11.64
CA GLU A 200 1.10 4.48 -11.73
C GLU A 200 1.95 5.70 -12.04
N TYR A 201 3.04 5.83 -11.29
CA TYR A 201 4.11 6.70 -11.70
C TYR A 201 5.32 5.83 -11.90
N LEU A 202 5.73 5.71 -13.15
CA LEU A 202 7.02 5.16 -13.49
C LEU A 202 8.08 5.94 -12.68
N ASN A 203 9.00 5.20 -12.05
CA ASN A 203 10.21 5.71 -11.40
C ASN A 203 10.06 6.27 -9.97
N ALA A 204 9.31 5.62 -9.08
CA ALA A 204 9.42 5.93 -7.64
C ALA A 204 10.66 5.31 -6.96
N PHE A 205 11.43 4.46 -7.64
CA PHE A 205 12.55 3.68 -7.06
C PHE A 205 13.87 3.72 -7.86
N GLN A 206 13.98 4.53 -8.92
CA GLN A 206 15.25 4.68 -9.67
C GLN A 206 15.82 6.08 -9.41
N GLU A 207 17.03 6.13 -8.85
CA GLU A 207 17.77 7.38 -8.59
C GLU A 207 18.33 8.02 -9.86
N GLU A 208 18.38 7.31 -11.00
CA GLU A 208 18.82 7.87 -12.27
C GLU A 208 17.80 7.64 -13.40
N PRO A 209 17.44 8.68 -14.17
CA PRO A 209 16.59 8.54 -15.34
C PRO A 209 17.32 7.74 -16.42
N VAL A 210 16.68 6.69 -16.95
CA VAL A 210 17.15 6.02 -18.16
C VAL A 210 17.16 7.04 -19.30
N SER A 211 18.37 7.38 -19.77
CA SER A 211 18.59 8.22 -20.94
C SER A 211 17.73 7.71 -22.11
N GLY A 212 16.67 8.45 -22.45
CA GLY A 212 15.80 8.16 -23.59
C GLY A 212 14.37 7.70 -23.26
N SER A 213 14.02 7.44 -22.00
CA SER A 213 12.59 7.45 -21.62
C SER A 213 12.17 8.91 -21.51
N GLU A 214 11.23 9.37 -22.32
CA GLU A 214 10.53 10.62 -22.00
C GLU A 214 10.00 10.46 -20.58
N ILE A 215 10.54 11.24 -19.64
CA ILE A 215 9.90 11.50 -18.37
C ILE A 215 8.62 12.23 -18.79
N VAL A 216 7.57 11.47 -19.08
CA VAL A 216 6.25 12.04 -19.20
C VAL A 216 6.00 12.55 -17.79
N ASP A 217 6.14 13.84 -17.58
CA ASP A 217 5.67 14.49 -16.37
C ASP A 217 4.22 14.04 -16.19
N LEU A 218 3.98 13.03 -15.36
CA LEU A 218 2.64 12.54 -15.06
C LEU A 218 1.84 13.58 -14.27
N GLU A 219 2.46 14.71 -13.93
CA GLU A 219 1.87 15.95 -13.42
C GLU A 219 1.49 16.96 -14.54
N ARG A 220 1.74 16.66 -15.83
CA ARG A 220 1.24 17.49 -16.95
C ARG A 220 -0.28 17.48 -17.07
N GLY A 221 -0.94 16.45 -16.53
CA GLY A 221 -2.39 16.46 -16.36
C GLY A 221 -2.76 17.34 -15.19
N GLY A 222 -3.70 18.28 -15.37
CA GLY A 222 -4.26 19.06 -14.27
C GLY A 222 -5.09 18.21 -13.30
N PRO A 223 -5.78 18.83 -12.33
CA PRO A 223 -6.58 18.11 -11.36
C PRO A 223 -7.64 17.21 -12.01
N ASP A 224 -7.83 16.01 -11.43
CA ASP A 224 -8.84 15.06 -11.90
C ASP A 224 -9.93 14.86 -10.83
N LEU A 225 -11.14 15.38 -11.12
CA LEU A 225 -12.27 15.27 -10.20
C LEU A 225 -12.80 13.83 -10.08
N LYS A 226 -12.53 12.97 -11.08
CA LYS A 226 -12.95 11.57 -11.08
C LYS A 226 -12.27 10.78 -9.97
N ASP A 227 -10.99 11.08 -9.69
CA ASP A 227 -10.26 10.46 -8.58
C ASP A 227 -11.04 10.67 -7.26
N GLY A 228 -11.54 11.89 -7.04
CA GLY A 228 -12.36 12.23 -5.87
C GLY A 228 -13.74 11.58 -5.88
N GLU A 229 -14.40 11.50 -7.04
CA GLU A 229 -15.67 10.76 -7.19
C GLU A 229 -15.50 9.29 -6.77
N ILE A 230 -14.46 8.63 -7.27
CA ILE A 230 -14.15 7.23 -6.96
C ILE A 230 -13.81 7.07 -5.47
N LEU A 231 -12.91 7.89 -4.94
CA LEU A 231 -12.48 7.79 -3.54
C LEU A 231 -13.65 7.99 -2.58
N ASN A 232 -14.51 8.98 -2.85
CA ASN A 232 -15.65 9.30 -2.01
C ASN A 232 -16.79 8.26 -2.12
N ALA A 233 -16.88 7.53 -3.23
CA ALA A 233 -17.92 6.54 -3.44
C ALA A 233 -17.65 5.19 -2.75
N PHE A 234 -16.40 4.93 -2.33
CA PHE A 234 -16.13 3.78 -1.48
C PHE A 234 -16.96 3.84 -0.20
N GLN A 235 -17.39 2.66 0.26
CA GLN A 235 -17.90 2.44 1.60
C GLN A 235 -16.96 1.43 2.20
N VAL A 236 -16.10 1.81 3.15
CA VAL A 236 -15.12 0.89 3.75
C VAL A 236 -15.56 0.56 5.16
N HIS A 237 -15.39 -0.70 5.57
CA HIS A 237 -15.81 -1.14 6.90
C HIS A 237 -14.99 -0.43 7.99
N THR A 238 -15.62 -0.11 9.11
CA THR A 238 -15.03 0.69 10.20
C THR A 238 -13.90 -0.02 10.97
N ASN A 239 -13.73 -1.32 10.75
CA ASN A 239 -12.66 -2.15 11.31
C ASN A 239 -11.30 -1.94 10.64
N LEU A 240 -11.23 -1.20 9.53
CA LEU A 240 -9.98 -0.95 8.82
C LEU A 240 -8.89 -0.41 9.78
N GLU A 241 -7.74 -1.06 9.79
CA GLU A 241 -6.61 -0.73 10.67
C GLU A 241 -5.50 0.05 9.95
N SER A 242 -5.33 -0.17 8.64
CA SER A 242 -4.33 0.51 7.82
C SER A 242 -4.89 0.94 6.48
N LEU A 243 -4.60 2.19 6.10
CA LEU A 243 -4.96 2.77 4.81
C LEU A 243 -3.75 3.45 4.18
N LEU A 244 -3.42 3.06 2.95
CA LEU A 244 -2.48 3.78 2.09
C LEU A 244 -3.22 4.28 0.85
N ILE A 245 -3.08 5.56 0.51
CA ILE A 245 -3.56 6.10 -0.75
C ILE A 245 -2.38 6.73 -1.49
N TYR A 246 -2.24 6.39 -2.77
CA TYR A 246 -1.13 6.81 -3.61
C TYR A 246 -1.61 7.41 -4.94
N GLY A 247 -1.01 8.54 -5.32
CA GLY A 247 -1.13 9.10 -6.66
C GLY A 247 -2.48 9.72 -6.99
N TYR A 248 -3.10 10.38 -6.01
CA TYR A 248 -4.45 10.96 -6.09
C TYR A 248 -4.44 12.40 -6.62
N HIS A 249 -5.19 12.67 -7.70
CA HIS A 249 -5.12 13.94 -8.44
C HIS A 249 -6.30 14.90 -8.19
N SER A 250 -7.24 14.58 -7.29
CA SER A 250 -8.29 15.53 -6.95
C SER A 250 -7.75 16.67 -6.07
N THR A 251 -8.43 17.81 -6.10
CA THR A 251 -8.09 18.97 -5.25
C THR A 251 -8.58 18.81 -3.81
N THR A 252 -9.52 17.90 -3.56
CA THR A 252 -10.15 17.71 -2.25
C THR A 252 -9.91 16.30 -1.71
N LEU A 253 -9.62 16.18 -0.42
CA LEU A 253 -9.45 14.91 0.28
C LEU A 253 -10.37 14.90 1.49
N CYS A 254 -11.63 14.51 1.32
CA CYS A 254 -12.57 14.39 2.44
C CYS A 254 -13.58 13.25 2.27
N PRO A 255 -13.13 11.99 2.11
CA PRO A 255 -14.03 10.85 2.12
C PRO A 255 -14.67 10.68 3.50
N SER A 256 -16.00 10.75 3.56
CA SER A 256 -16.75 10.63 4.82
C SER A 256 -16.52 9.29 5.52
N TRP A 257 -16.34 8.21 4.76
CA TRP A 257 -16.07 6.88 5.28
C TRP A 257 -14.73 6.81 6.04
N MET A 258 -13.71 7.54 5.62
CA MET A 258 -12.39 7.53 6.25
C MET A 258 -12.46 8.08 7.68
N MET A 259 -13.29 9.11 7.88
CA MET A 259 -13.53 9.69 9.20
C MET A 259 -14.33 8.77 10.14
N ASN A 260 -14.99 7.75 9.60
CA ASN A 260 -15.74 6.74 10.35
C ASN A 260 -14.91 5.47 10.66
N CYS A 261 -13.66 5.38 10.19
CA CYS A 261 -12.77 4.26 10.49
C CYS A 261 -12.15 4.40 11.89
N HIS A 262 -12.93 4.11 12.93
CA HIS A 262 -12.54 4.26 14.34
C HIS A 262 -11.36 3.38 14.77
N ASN A 263 -11.08 2.30 14.03
CA ASN A 263 -9.95 1.39 14.29
C ASN A 263 -8.71 1.70 13.45
N LEU A 264 -8.71 2.78 12.65
CA LEU A 264 -7.60 3.13 11.79
C LEU A 264 -6.39 3.54 12.64
N ARG A 265 -5.31 2.76 12.57
CA ARG A 265 -4.06 2.95 13.32
C ARG A 265 -2.94 3.53 12.45
N ARG A 266 -2.96 3.21 11.15
CA ARG A 266 -1.97 3.70 10.19
C ARG A 266 -2.66 4.34 8.99
N LEU A 267 -2.25 5.56 8.68
CA LEU A 267 -2.70 6.30 7.51
C LEU A 267 -1.49 6.88 6.78
N ASP A 268 -1.37 6.56 5.50
CA ASP A 268 -0.33 7.07 4.62
C ASP A 268 -0.97 7.71 3.39
N PHE A 269 -0.58 8.94 3.08
CA PHE A 269 -0.86 9.62 1.83
C PHE A 269 0.44 9.86 1.08
N PHE A 270 0.48 9.43 -0.17
CA PHE A 270 1.65 9.61 -1.01
C PHE A 270 1.28 10.23 -2.35
N ARG A 271 1.92 11.36 -2.68
CA ARG A 271 1.83 12.04 -3.98
C ARG A 271 0.42 12.51 -4.34
N PHE A 272 0.04 13.64 -3.75
CA PHE A 272 -1.24 14.32 -4.00
C PHE A 272 -0.96 15.72 -4.55
N PRO A 273 -0.58 15.84 -5.84
CA PRO A 273 0.00 17.06 -6.38
C PRO A 273 -0.94 18.27 -6.30
N PHE A 274 -2.26 18.06 -6.39
CA PHE A 274 -3.27 19.12 -6.47
C PHE A 274 -4.08 19.33 -5.18
N CYS A 275 -3.90 18.48 -4.17
CA CYS A 275 -4.64 18.58 -2.92
C CYS A 275 -4.01 19.65 -2.02
N GLY A 276 -4.66 20.80 -1.90
CA GLY A 276 -4.15 21.95 -1.13
C GLY A 276 -4.65 22.05 0.30
N VAL A 277 -5.71 21.30 0.65
CA VAL A 277 -6.35 21.35 1.98
C VAL A 277 -6.40 19.93 2.55
N LEU A 278 -5.84 19.77 3.75
CA LEU A 278 -5.84 18.50 4.46
C LEU A 278 -7.21 18.21 5.09
N ALA A 279 -7.58 16.93 5.12
CA ALA A 279 -8.76 16.45 5.82
C ALA A 279 -8.63 16.70 7.35
N PRO A 280 -9.75 16.70 8.11
CA PRO A 280 -9.73 16.85 9.57
C PRO A 280 -9.27 15.59 10.30
N LEU A 281 -8.07 15.11 9.99
CA LEU A 281 -7.50 13.85 10.45
C LEU A 281 -7.33 13.77 11.96
N GLY A 282 -7.24 14.92 12.65
CA GLY A 282 -7.15 14.97 14.11
C GLY A 282 -8.37 14.39 14.84
N LYS A 283 -9.51 14.21 14.14
CA LYS A 283 -10.70 13.52 14.66
C LYS A 283 -10.57 12.00 14.71
N LEU A 284 -9.54 11.40 14.11
CA LEU A 284 -9.34 9.95 14.09
C LEU A 284 -8.86 9.44 15.46
N PRO A 285 -9.67 8.64 16.18
CA PRO A 285 -9.45 8.36 17.60
C PRO A 285 -8.38 7.30 17.88
N SER A 286 -8.04 6.46 16.89
CA SER A 286 -7.11 5.35 17.05
C SER A 286 -5.82 5.49 16.25
N LEU A 287 -5.64 6.61 15.55
CA LEU A 287 -4.49 6.80 14.66
C LEU A 287 -3.20 6.86 15.48
N GLU A 288 -2.26 5.96 15.19
CA GLU A 288 -0.95 5.84 15.84
C GLU A 288 0.17 6.33 14.93
N TYR A 289 0.00 6.20 13.61
CA TYR A 289 0.94 6.64 12.60
C TYR A 289 0.21 7.44 11.52
N LEU A 290 0.78 8.58 11.15
CA LEU A 290 0.35 9.39 10.01
C LEU A 290 1.56 9.76 9.15
N GLY A 291 1.54 9.37 7.88
CA GLY A 291 2.51 9.78 6.86
C GLY A 291 1.83 10.62 5.79
N ILE A 292 2.39 11.81 5.52
CA ILE A 292 1.95 12.71 4.46
C ILE A 292 3.16 13.04 3.61
N HIS A 293 3.17 12.53 2.38
CA HIS A 293 4.32 12.59 1.50
C HIS A 293 3.93 13.19 0.15
N MET A 294 4.74 14.12 -0.36
CA MET A 294 4.59 14.71 -1.69
C MET A 294 3.20 15.35 -1.93
N MET A 295 2.62 16.02 -0.93
CA MET A 295 1.40 16.83 -1.10
C MET A 295 1.76 18.27 -1.48
N LYS A 296 2.21 18.46 -2.73
CA LYS A 296 2.88 19.69 -3.19
C LYS A 296 2.04 20.96 -3.07
N SER A 297 0.72 20.89 -3.24
CA SER A 297 -0.16 22.07 -3.22
C SER A 297 -0.51 22.58 -1.81
N VAL A 298 -0.14 21.86 -0.75
CA VAL A 298 -0.43 22.27 0.62
C VAL A 298 0.47 23.45 0.99
N LYS A 299 -0.11 24.64 1.11
CA LYS A 299 0.60 25.85 1.54
C LYS A 299 0.58 26.06 3.04
N LYS A 300 -0.46 25.55 3.68
CA LYS A 300 -0.75 25.79 5.09
C LYS A 300 -1.38 24.54 5.69
N VAL A 301 -0.91 24.18 6.88
CA VAL A 301 -1.52 23.17 7.73
C VAL A 301 -2.19 23.91 8.89
N GLY A 302 -3.50 24.08 8.80
CA GLY A 302 -4.29 24.84 9.77
C GLY A 302 -5.00 23.98 10.82
N VAL A 303 -5.82 24.63 11.63
CA VAL A 303 -6.63 23.98 12.69
C VAL A 303 -7.65 22.97 12.15
N GLU A 304 -8.01 23.06 10.87
CA GLU A 304 -8.84 22.10 10.18
C GLU A 304 -8.20 20.70 10.18
N PHE A 305 -6.89 20.59 9.96
CA PHE A 305 -6.14 19.33 10.01
C PHE A 305 -6.22 18.68 11.39
N LEU A 306 -6.14 19.51 12.44
CA LEU A 306 -6.30 19.10 13.83
C LEU A 306 -7.74 18.66 14.15
N GLY A 307 -8.69 18.85 13.24
CA GLY A 307 -10.09 18.53 13.46
C GLY A 307 -10.79 19.51 14.40
N ILE A 308 -10.22 20.70 14.59
CA ILE A 308 -10.71 21.74 15.49
C ILE A 308 -11.43 22.75 14.61
N THR A 309 -12.76 22.63 14.52
CA THR A 309 -13.60 23.45 13.65
C THR A 309 -14.77 24.03 14.45
N GLY A 310 -14.90 25.36 14.51
CA GLY A 310 -16.04 26.06 15.15
C GLY A 310 -15.64 27.04 16.26
N GLU A 311 -16.65 27.67 16.89
CA GLU A 311 -16.51 28.50 18.10
C GLU A 311 -15.98 27.68 19.29
N THR A 312 -15.50 28.38 20.33
CA THR A 312 -14.85 27.83 21.53
C THR A 312 -15.47 26.52 22.00
N PRO A 313 -14.67 25.44 22.18
CA PRO A 313 -15.21 24.14 22.57
C PRO A 313 -15.98 24.21 23.89
N GLN A 314 -17.21 23.70 23.91
CA GLN A 314 -17.92 23.48 25.17
C GLN A 314 -17.37 22.24 25.91
N THR A 315 -16.74 21.31 25.18
CA THR A 315 -16.20 20.04 25.68
C THR A 315 -14.69 19.92 25.45
N LEU A 316 -14.05 19.02 26.20
CA LEU A 316 -12.63 18.70 26.02
C LEU A 316 -12.40 18.08 24.62
N ILE A 317 -11.59 18.73 23.79
CA ILE A 317 -11.19 18.21 22.48
C ILE A 317 -9.81 17.57 22.61
N LYS A 318 -9.71 16.31 22.19
CA LYS A 318 -8.42 15.62 22.01
C LYS A 318 -8.18 15.40 20.52
N SER A 319 -7.34 16.24 19.93
CA SER A 319 -6.89 16.07 18.56
C SER A 319 -5.76 15.03 18.53
N PHE A 320 -5.85 14.05 17.62
CA PHE A 320 -4.85 12.98 17.48
C PHE A 320 -4.51 12.27 18.81
N PRO A 321 -5.50 11.71 19.53
CA PRO A 321 -5.31 11.24 20.90
C PRO A 321 -4.26 10.13 21.06
N LYS A 322 -4.05 9.29 20.04
CA LYS A 322 -3.13 8.15 20.07
C LYS A 322 -1.93 8.28 19.11
N LEU A 323 -1.78 9.41 18.42
CA LEU A 323 -0.75 9.55 17.39
C LEU A 323 0.64 9.50 18.04
N LYS A 324 1.47 8.56 17.60
CA LYS A 324 2.83 8.32 18.09
C LYS A 324 3.90 8.80 17.11
N LYS A 325 3.65 8.65 15.81
CA LYS A 325 4.58 9.05 14.75
C LYS A 325 3.87 9.88 13.69
N LEU A 326 4.43 11.05 13.40
CA LEU A 326 3.99 11.94 12.32
C LEU A 326 5.16 12.15 11.35
N GLN A 327 4.96 11.83 10.07
CA GLN A 327 5.91 12.09 9.00
C GLN A 327 5.29 13.06 7.98
N LEU A 328 6.03 14.13 7.67
CA LEU A 328 5.64 15.17 6.72
C LEU A 328 6.81 15.34 5.74
N ALA A 329 6.68 14.82 4.53
CA ALA A 329 7.77 14.79 3.57
C ALA A 329 7.41 15.45 2.23
N ASP A 330 8.35 16.16 1.64
CA ASP A 330 8.31 16.74 0.29
C ASP A 330 7.05 17.60 0.05
N MET A 331 6.60 18.33 1.06
CA MET A 331 5.50 19.29 0.98
C MET A 331 6.05 20.66 0.57
N VAL A 332 6.53 20.76 -0.67
CA VAL A 332 7.41 21.85 -1.14
C VAL A 332 6.83 23.28 -1.08
N GLU A 333 5.49 23.44 -1.15
CA GLU A 333 4.84 24.75 -1.02
C GLU A 333 4.42 25.08 0.41
N TRP A 334 4.67 24.20 1.37
CA TRP A 334 4.20 24.35 2.74
C TRP A 334 4.98 25.44 3.48
N GLU A 335 4.30 26.53 3.82
CA GLU A 335 4.89 27.71 4.45
C GLU A 335 4.55 27.85 5.94
N GLU A 336 3.34 27.46 6.31
CA GLU A 336 2.76 27.76 7.63
C GLU A 336 2.15 26.51 8.28
N TRP A 337 2.49 26.29 9.55
CA TRP A 337 1.83 25.30 10.39
C TRP A 337 1.22 25.98 11.61
N GLU A 338 -0.09 26.15 11.58
CA GLU A 338 -0.82 26.79 12.67
C GLU A 338 -1.18 25.81 13.78
N GLY A 339 -1.21 26.36 14.99
CA GLY A 339 -1.73 25.70 16.18
C GLY A 339 -2.91 26.46 16.76
N VAL A 340 -3.36 26.02 17.93
CA VAL A 340 -4.31 26.79 18.75
C VAL A 340 -3.53 27.60 19.80
N GLU A 341 -4.03 28.80 20.12
CA GLU A 341 -3.44 29.68 21.13
C GLU A 341 -3.40 29.04 22.53
N GLU A 342 -2.44 29.48 23.35
CA GLU A 342 -1.96 28.78 24.54
C GLU A 342 -2.96 28.71 25.71
N GLU A 343 -4.04 29.49 25.66
CA GLU A 343 -4.98 29.68 26.78
C GLU A 343 -6.21 28.76 26.74
N ASP A 344 -6.43 28.01 25.65
CA ASP A 344 -7.60 27.12 25.57
C ASP A 344 -7.35 25.79 26.30
N SER A 345 -7.52 25.83 27.63
CA SER A 345 -7.41 24.68 28.55
C SER A 345 -8.26 23.46 28.17
N LYS A 346 -9.17 23.58 27.20
CA LYS A 346 -10.05 22.50 26.74
C LYS A 346 -9.51 21.73 25.54
N ILE A 347 -8.37 22.14 24.95
CA ILE A 347 -7.82 21.49 23.77
C ILE A 347 -6.49 20.81 24.11
N THR A 348 -6.40 19.53 23.80
CA THR A 348 -5.16 18.75 23.86
C THR A 348 -4.82 18.26 22.47
N ILE A 349 -3.64 18.64 21.96
CA ILE A 349 -3.16 18.28 20.62
C ILE A 349 -2.06 17.23 20.76
N MET A 350 -2.23 16.08 20.10
CA MET A 350 -1.23 15.03 19.95
C MET A 350 -0.57 14.58 21.28
N PRO A 351 -1.35 14.22 22.33
CA PRO A 351 -0.81 13.91 23.66
C PRO A 351 0.07 12.66 23.73
N SER A 352 0.13 11.86 22.65
CA SER A 352 0.91 10.62 22.57
C SER A 352 2.08 10.70 21.59
N LEU A 353 2.39 11.89 21.04
CA LEU A 353 3.37 12.04 19.98
C LEU A 353 4.79 11.82 20.50
N LEU A 354 5.50 10.88 19.90
CA LEU A 354 6.86 10.50 20.28
C LEU A 354 7.88 10.84 19.20
N TYR A 355 7.49 10.73 17.93
CA TYR A 355 8.36 10.91 16.77
C TYR A 355 7.73 11.88 15.78
N LEU A 356 8.47 12.95 15.46
CA LEU A 356 8.12 13.88 14.38
C LEU A 356 9.27 13.90 13.39
N GLU A 357 8.96 13.66 12.13
CA GLU A 357 9.91 13.73 11.03
C GLU A 357 9.40 14.66 9.94
N ILE A 358 10.26 15.60 9.53
CA ILE A 358 9.98 16.57 8.48
C ILE A 358 11.12 16.50 7.46
N VAL A 359 10.80 16.19 6.21
CA VAL A 359 11.79 15.97 5.15
C VAL A 359 11.45 16.81 3.93
N GLY A 360 12.41 17.53 3.34
CA GLY A 360 12.19 18.20 2.05
C GLY A 360 11.13 19.30 2.04
N CYS A 361 10.88 19.96 3.19
CA CYS A 361 9.87 21.00 3.37
C CYS A 361 10.51 22.40 3.47
N ASP A 362 11.19 22.83 2.40
CA ASP A 362 12.07 24.01 2.42
C ASP A 362 11.39 25.35 2.74
N ARG A 363 10.09 25.49 2.47
CA ARG A 363 9.36 26.74 2.70
C ARG A 363 8.78 26.89 4.11
N LEU A 364 8.83 25.84 4.93
CA LEU A 364 8.23 25.86 6.25
C LEU A 364 9.00 26.81 7.17
N LYS A 365 8.33 27.84 7.66
CA LYS A 365 8.97 28.95 8.40
C LYS A 365 9.21 28.65 9.87
N ALA A 366 8.31 27.91 10.52
CA ALA A 366 8.38 27.61 11.95
C ALA A 366 7.53 26.40 12.34
N LEU A 367 7.82 25.80 13.49
CA LEU A 367 6.98 24.78 14.12
C LEU A 367 6.01 25.41 15.14
N PRO A 368 4.77 24.92 15.24
CA PRO A 368 3.77 25.46 16.16
C PRO A 368 4.11 25.17 17.64
N ASN A 369 3.78 26.11 18.53
CA ASN A 369 4.14 26.04 19.95
C ASN A 369 3.56 24.81 20.68
N PHE A 370 2.42 24.26 20.24
CA PHE A 370 1.80 23.12 20.92
C PHE A 370 2.67 21.86 20.88
N LEU A 371 3.57 21.71 19.89
CA LEU A 371 4.48 20.57 19.79
C LEU A 371 5.38 20.48 21.03
N TRP A 372 5.73 21.63 21.61
CA TRP A 372 6.49 21.75 22.85
C TRP A 372 5.66 21.47 24.11
N LYS A 373 4.42 21.00 23.98
CA LYS A 373 3.62 20.47 25.10
C LYS A 373 3.34 18.96 24.94
N THR A 374 3.82 18.35 23.85
CA THR A 374 3.69 16.91 23.58
C THR A 374 4.85 16.13 24.22
N PRO A 375 4.71 14.80 24.45
CA PRO A 375 5.80 13.97 24.98
C PRO A 375 6.87 13.61 23.92
N LEU A 376 7.14 14.52 22.98
CA LEU A 376 8.03 14.31 21.83
C LEU A 376 9.43 13.91 22.30
N ARG A 377 9.91 12.77 21.80
CA ARG A 377 11.24 12.24 22.12
C ARG A 377 12.24 12.52 21.01
N GLU A 378 11.79 12.37 19.77
CA GLU A 378 12.64 12.48 18.60
C GLU A 378 12.03 13.44 17.59
N LEU A 379 12.84 14.39 17.16
CA LEU A 379 12.56 15.32 16.08
C LEU A 379 13.64 15.18 15.01
N SER A 380 13.27 14.74 13.82
CA SER A 380 14.15 14.66 12.65
C SER A 380 13.73 15.69 11.61
N ILE A 381 14.66 16.52 11.18
CA ILE A 381 14.47 17.53 10.13
C ILE A 381 15.56 17.33 9.10
N LEU A 382 15.19 16.99 7.86
CA LEU A 382 16.15 16.69 6.80
C LEU A 382 15.79 17.50 5.55
N GLY A 383 16.76 18.22 4.98
CA GLY A 383 16.54 19.00 3.76
C GLY A 383 15.44 20.06 3.90
N CYS A 384 15.43 20.79 5.03
CA CYS A 384 14.47 21.87 5.27
C CYS A 384 15.22 23.16 5.64
N SER A 385 15.70 23.88 4.63
CA SER A 385 16.64 25.01 4.79
C SER A 385 16.08 26.16 5.65
N THR A 386 14.87 26.65 5.36
CA THR A 386 14.24 27.74 6.15
C THR A 386 14.00 27.31 7.59
N LEU A 387 13.54 26.07 7.80
CA LEU A 387 13.26 25.57 9.14
C LEU A 387 14.55 25.39 9.94
N ALA A 388 15.63 24.89 9.31
CA ALA A 388 16.93 24.76 9.96
C ALA A 388 17.45 26.12 10.48
N GLN A 389 17.29 27.20 9.71
CA GLN A 389 17.67 28.56 10.14
C GLN A 389 16.82 29.06 11.33
N TRP A 390 15.53 28.73 11.34
CA TRP A 390 14.66 29.03 12.50
C TRP A 390 15.14 28.30 13.77
N PHE A 391 15.62 27.07 13.62
CA PHE A 391 16.30 26.30 14.67
C PHE A 391 17.69 26.83 15.05
N GLU A 392 18.22 27.90 14.48
CA GLU A 392 19.44 28.53 15.03
C GLU A 392 19.11 29.71 15.94
N THR A 393 17.93 30.32 15.78
CA THR A 393 17.61 31.64 16.34
C THR A 393 16.59 31.60 17.49
N GLU A 394 15.58 30.73 17.44
CA GLU A 394 14.41 30.82 18.33
C GLU A 394 14.16 29.58 19.21
N TRP A 395 14.76 28.43 18.90
CA TRP A 395 14.35 27.14 19.48
C TRP A 395 14.91 26.84 20.89
N VAL A 396 16.09 27.34 21.23
CA VAL A 396 16.87 26.94 22.43
C VAL A 396 16.08 27.14 23.74
N LYS A 397 15.15 28.10 23.76
CA LYS A 397 14.29 28.36 24.93
C LYS A 397 13.07 27.44 25.04
N LYS A 398 12.61 26.83 23.94
CA LYS A 398 11.30 26.14 23.85
C LYS A 398 11.39 24.61 23.89
N ALA A 399 12.48 24.00 23.47
CA ALA A 399 12.56 22.55 23.23
C ALA A 399 13.35 21.74 24.28
N SER A 400 13.54 22.26 25.51
CA SER A 400 14.37 21.63 26.54
C SER A 400 13.98 20.18 26.90
N GLN A 401 12.72 19.80 26.63
CA GLN A 401 12.14 18.49 26.91
C GLN A 401 12.37 17.42 25.82
N VAL A 402 12.71 17.81 24.58
CA VAL A 402 12.94 16.84 23.49
C VAL A 402 14.29 16.17 23.73
N GLN A 403 14.35 14.84 23.60
CA GLN A 403 15.56 14.07 23.93
C GLN A 403 16.57 14.13 22.79
N ASN A 404 16.11 13.85 21.57
CA ASN A 404 16.93 13.75 20.38
C ASN A 404 16.38 14.69 19.30
N ILE A 405 17.22 15.61 18.84
CA ILE A 405 16.91 16.48 17.71
C ILE A 405 18.01 16.28 16.68
N GLN A 406 17.62 15.89 15.47
CA GLN A 406 18.52 15.73 14.34
C GLN A 406 18.12 16.71 13.24
N ILE A 407 19.07 17.52 12.78
CA ILE A 407 18.90 18.46 11.68
C ILE A 407 19.94 18.12 10.61
N ASN A 408 19.51 17.81 9.39
CA ASN A 408 20.35 17.42 8.26
C ASN A 408 21.37 16.32 8.59
N GLY A 409 20.98 15.35 9.41
CA GLY A 409 21.86 14.26 9.83
C GLY A 409 22.65 14.53 11.11
N GLU A 410 22.72 15.77 11.59
CA GLU A 410 23.53 16.18 12.74
C GLU A 410 22.69 16.32 14.02
N PHE A 411 23.21 15.84 15.15
CA PHE A 411 22.55 16.00 16.45
C PHE A 411 22.72 17.42 16.98
N VAL A 412 21.61 18.03 17.39
CA VAL A 412 21.62 19.36 17.99
C VAL A 412 21.74 19.23 19.51
N LYS A 413 22.81 19.76 20.10
CA LYS A 413 22.98 19.77 21.56
C LYS A 413 22.01 20.77 22.20
N LYS A 414 21.57 20.48 23.44
CA LYS A 414 20.63 21.32 24.22
C LYS A 414 21.12 22.75 24.49
N ASP A 415 22.37 23.07 24.17
CA ASP A 415 22.99 24.40 24.25
C ASP A 415 23.00 25.17 22.91
N GLY A 416 22.36 24.64 21.86
CA GLY A 416 22.24 25.30 20.56
C GLY A 416 23.44 25.12 19.62
N ARG A 417 24.45 24.32 19.99
CA ARG A 417 25.61 24.06 19.13
C ARG A 417 25.46 22.74 18.38
N VAL A 418 25.43 22.83 17.06
CA VAL A 418 25.53 21.67 16.15
C VAL A 418 26.94 21.10 16.28
N SER A 419 27.08 19.81 16.60
CA SER A 419 28.38 19.15 16.56
C SER A 419 28.49 18.34 15.27
N MET A 420 29.44 18.72 14.41
CA MET A 420 30.09 17.75 13.54
C MET A 420 30.84 16.79 14.46
N GLU A 421 30.56 15.49 14.38
CA GLU A 421 31.42 14.47 15.01
C GLU A 421 32.55 14.10 14.03
N ASP A 422 33.78 14.03 14.56
CA ASP A 422 34.96 13.42 13.94
C ASP A 422 34.84 11.88 13.88
#